data_AF-C0GII0-F1
#
_entry.id   AF-C0GII0-F1
#
_cell.length_a   1.000
_cell.length_b   1.000
_cell.length_c   1.000
_cell.angle_alpha   90.00
_cell.angle_beta   90.00
_cell.angle_gamma   90.00
#
_symmetry.space_group_name_H-M   'P 1'
#
loop_
_entity.id
_entity.type
_entity.pdbx_description
1 polymer ?
#
loop_
_entity_poly.entity_id
_entity_poly.type
_entity_poly.pdbx_seq_one_letter_code
_entity_poly.pdbx_strand_id
1 'polypeptide(L)'
;MNYFEGLSFVFGAVMILTRPAMHLFPKHWNSFELNTAYTEKQPKWVWVVAVLGLLLVGFTWYQHFTAGVPNSLIITVFISLTLIKTSQVLFNYQQFRKFVIHALTVDRSVLNKINIAVLFMGVAVISLGIFVY
;
A
#
# COMPACT_ATOMS: atom_id res chain seq x y z
N MET A 1 4.28 -7.74 -21.61
CA MET A 1 3.92 -7.57 -20.19
C MET A 1 4.58 -8.63 -19.34
N ASN A 2 5.71 -8.30 -18.72
CA ASN A 2 6.33 -9.19 -17.73
C ASN A 2 5.64 -9.01 -16.36
N TYR A 3 5.95 -9.89 -15.41
CA TYR A 3 5.38 -9.85 -14.07
C TYR A 3 5.59 -8.50 -13.36
N PHE A 4 6.79 -7.91 -13.48
CA PHE A 4 7.15 -6.66 -12.80
C PHE A 4 6.50 -5.42 -13.41
N GLU A 5 6.32 -5.42 -14.73
CA GLU A 5 5.55 -4.43 -15.48
C GLU A 5 4.08 -4.45 -15.06
N GLY A 6 3.45 -5.64 -15.06
CA GLY A 6 2.07 -5.80 -14.61
C GLY A 6 1.88 -5.39 -13.15
N LEU A 7 2.82 -5.78 -12.28
CA LEU A 7 2.83 -5.43 -10.87
C LEU A 7 2.96 -3.91 -10.66
N SER A 8 3.81 -3.25 -11.45
CA SER A 8 3.98 -1.80 -11.45
C SER A 8 2.69 -1.09 -11.85
N PHE A 9 2.01 -1.54 -12.92
CA PHE A 9 0.74 -0.95 -13.32
C PHE A 9 -0.35 -1.13 -12.27
N VAL A 10 -0.51 -2.34 -11.72
CA VAL A 10 -1.54 -2.62 -10.71
C VAL A 10 -1.29 -1.80 -9.44
N PHE A 11 -0.07 -1.82 -8.89
CA PHE A 11 0.24 -1.06 -7.68
C PHE A 11 0.16 0.44 -7.91
N GLY A 12 0.74 0.93 -9.00
CA GLY A 12 0.70 2.33 -9.35
C GLY A 12 -0.71 2.85 -9.55
N ALA A 13 -1.57 2.09 -10.24
CA ALA A 13 -2.98 2.43 -10.42
C ALA A 13 -3.73 2.47 -9.08
N VAL A 14 -3.56 1.48 -8.20
CA VAL A 14 -4.16 1.50 -6.85
C VAL A 14 -3.68 2.72 -6.07
N MET A 15 -2.38 3.04 -6.14
CA MET A 15 -1.80 4.18 -5.44
C MET A 15 -2.34 5.52 -5.91
N ILE A 16 -2.61 5.68 -7.21
CA ILE A 16 -3.18 6.90 -7.78
C ILE A 16 -4.68 6.96 -7.56
N LEU A 17 -5.44 5.94 -7.96
CA LEU A 17 -6.92 5.96 -8.00
C LEU A 17 -7.56 6.06 -6.62
N THR A 18 -6.93 5.48 -5.59
CA THR A 18 -7.46 5.54 -4.23
C THR A 18 -7.41 6.95 -3.61
N ARG A 19 -6.51 7.83 -4.06
CA ARG A 19 -6.29 9.16 -3.46
C ARG A 19 -7.41 10.15 -3.80
N PRO A 20 -7.84 10.30 -5.07
CA PRO A 20 -9.02 11.07 -5.40
C PRO A 20 -10.25 10.58 -4.65
N ALA A 21 -10.46 9.26 -4.54
CA ALA A 21 -11.61 8.71 -3.83
C ALA A 21 -11.64 9.15 -2.35
N MET A 22 -10.50 9.12 -1.66
CA MET A 22 -10.36 9.64 -0.30
C MET A 22 -10.67 11.13 -0.17
N HIS A 23 -10.25 11.92 -1.16
CA HIS A 23 -10.44 13.37 -1.14
C HIS A 23 -11.89 13.77 -1.48
N LEU A 24 -12.52 13.07 -2.43
CA LEU A 24 -13.88 13.33 -2.89
C LEU A 24 -14.94 12.85 -1.88
N PHE A 25 -14.71 11.73 -1.19
CA PHE A 25 -15.69 11.15 -0.27
C PHE A 25 -15.15 10.96 1.15
N PRO A 26 -14.66 12.01 1.81
CA PRO A 26 -13.87 11.84 3.02
C PRO A 26 -14.69 11.38 4.24
N LYS A 27 -15.99 11.66 4.29
CA LYS A 27 -16.87 11.16 5.37
C LYS A 27 -17.11 9.65 5.23
N HIS A 28 -17.43 9.19 4.02
CA HIS A 28 -17.63 7.77 3.73
C HIS A 28 -16.34 6.98 3.92
N TRP A 29 -15.21 7.54 3.47
CA TRP A 29 -13.90 6.93 3.64
C TRP A 29 -13.49 6.82 5.11
N ASN A 30 -13.65 7.90 5.89
CA ASN A 30 -13.35 7.87 7.33
C ASN A 30 -14.20 6.82 8.06
N SER A 31 -15.49 6.72 7.74
CA SER A 31 -16.37 5.71 8.32
C SER A 31 -15.94 4.30 7.93
N PHE A 32 -15.62 4.06 6.65
CA PHE A 32 -15.12 2.77 6.19
C PHE A 32 -13.82 2.38 6.91
N GLU A 33 -12.85 3.29 7.00
CA GLU A 33 -11.59 3.00 7.67
C GLU A 33 -11.77 2.73 9.16
N LEU A 34 -12.57 3.51 9.89
CA LEU A 34 -12.69 3.36 11.34
C LEU A 34 -13.64 2.25 11.78
N ASN A 35 -14.65 1.94 10.98
CA ASN A 35 -15.71 0.98 11.34
C ASN A 35 -15.56 -0.38 10.66
N THR A 36 -14.79 -0.47 9.58
CA THR A 36 -14.59 -1.73 8.83
C THR A 36 -13.11 -2.11 8.76
N ALA A 37 -12.25 -1.19 8.30
CA ALA A 37 -10.85 -1.50 8.06
C ALA A 37 -10.01 -1.58 9.37
N TYR A 38 -10.28 -0.69 10.32
CA TYR A 38 -9.49 -0.51 11.53
C TYR A 38 -10.38 -0.29 12.77
N THR A 39 -11.22 -1.29 13.06
CA THR A 39 -12.10 -1.33 14.24
C THR A 39 -11.33 -1.29 15.56
N GLU A 40 -12.00 -1.06 16.70
CA GLU A 40 -11.33 -0.99 18.01
C GLU A 40 -10.52 -2.25 18.37
N LYS A 41 -11.07 -3.42 18.06
CA LYS A 41 -10.35 -4.70 18.14
C LYS A 41 -9.79 -5.03 16.78
N GLN A 42 -8.59 -5.62 16.74
CA GLN A 42 -7.94 -6.03 15.50
C GLN A 42 -8.81 -7.07 14.77
N PRO A 43 -9.28 -6.78 13.54
CA PRO A 43 -10.03 -7.75 12.77
C PRO A 43 -9.17 -8.96 12.39
N LYS A 44 -9.76 -10.16 12.41
CA LYS A 44 -9.05 -11.38 11.97
C LYS A 44 -8.66 -11.35 10.50
N TRP A 45 -9.38 -10.62 9.65
CA TRP A 45 -9.04 -10.51 8.23
C TRP A 45 -7.70 -9.79 7.98
N VAL A 46 -7.23 -8.98 8.95
CA VAL A 46 -5.90 -8.34 8.88
C VAL A 46 -4.80 -9.41 8.77
N TRP A 47 -4.93 -10.53 9.48
CA TRP A 47 -4.01 -11.65 9.37
C TRP A 47 -4.02 -12.27 7.99
N VAL A 48 -5.20 -12.42 7.38
CA VAL A 48 -5.33 -12.95 6.02
C VAL A 48 -4.64 -12.03 5.01
N VAL A 49 -4.89 -10.73 5.09
CA VAL A 49 -4.25 -9.73 4.22
C VAL A 49 -2.74 -9.71 4.42
N ALA A 50 -2.26 -9.85 5.65
CA ALA A 50 -0.83 -9.89 5.92
C ALA A 50 -0.15 -11.14 5.36
N VAL A 51 -0.79 -12.31 5.47
CA VAL A 51 -0.30 -13.55 4.84
C VAL A 51 -0.25 -13.40 3.32
N LEU A 52 -1.30 -12.86 2.70
CA LEU A 52 -1.32 -12.59 1.26
C LEU A 52 -0.21 -11.59 0.85
N GLY A 53 0.01 -10.55 1.65
CA GLY A 53 1.10 -9.59 1.43
C GLY A 53 2.48 -10.24 1.51
N LEU A 54 2.70 -11.11 2.50
CA LEU A 54 3.95 -11.88 2.63
C LEU A 54 4.16 -12.83 1.46
N LEU A 55 3.11 -13.54 1.03
CA LEU A 55 3.17 -14.43 -0.14
C LEU A 55 3.48 -13.66 -1.42
N LEU A 56 2.85 -12.51 -1.62
CA LEU A 56 3.12 -11.63 -2.76
C LEU A 56 4.58 -11.15 -2.76
N VAL A 57 5.10 -10.70 -1.62
CA VAL A 57 6.50 -10.27 -1.50
C VAL A 57 7.46 -11.44 -1.74
N GLY A 58 7.20 -12.60 -1.14
CA GLY A 58 8.01 -13.81 -1.33
C GLY A 58 8.02 -14.27 -2.79
N PHE A 59 6.86 -14.28 -3.44
CA PHE A 59 6.76 -14.59 -4.87
C PHE A 59 7.47 -13.55 -5.75
N THR A 60 7.43 -12.27 -5.38
CA THR A 60 8.14 -11.20 -6.10
C THR A 60 9.65 -11.39 -6.01
N TRP A 61 10.18 -11.75 -4.84
CA TRP A 61 11.59 -12.10 -4.67
C TRP A 61 11.99 -13.35 -5.46
N TYR A 62 11.14 -14.39 -5.46
CA TYR A 62 11.35 -15.57 -6.29
C TYR A 62 11.47 -15.19 -7.76
N GLN A 63 10.53 -14.40 -8.29
CA GLN A 63 10.56 -13.91 -9.67
C GLN A 63 11.82 -13.08 -9.96
N HIS A 64 12.31 -12.30 -9.00
CA HIS A 64 13.51 -11.48 -9.19
C HIS A 64 14.74 -12.35 -9.49
N PHE A 65 14.89 -13.46 -8.75
CA PHE A 65 16.01 -14.37 -8.94
C PHE A 65 15.86 -15.30 -10.15
N THR A 66 14.64 -15.62 -10.58
CA THR A 66 14.41 -16.61 -11.65
C THR A 66 14.08 -16.02 -13.02
N ALA A 67 13.47 -14.83 -13.09
CA ALA A 67 12.92 -14.32 -14.35
C ALA A 67 13.94 -13.57 -15.23
N GLY A 68 15.12 -13.24 -14.68
CA GLY A 68 16.18 -12.55 -15.43
C GLY A 68 15.82 -11.14 -15.89
N VAL A 69 14.80 -10.51 -15.30
CA VAL A 69 14.34 -9.17 -15.69
C VAL A 69 15.29 -8.11 -15.14
N PRO A 70 15.94 -7.28 -16.00
CA PRO A 70 16.81 -6.21 -15.56
C PRO A 70 16.09 -5.23 -14.62
N ASN A 71 16.81 -4.65 -13.67
CA ASN A 71 16.31 -3.64 -12.73
C ASN A 71 15.13 -4.06 -11.82
N SER A 72 14.65 -5.32 -11.90
CA SER A 72 13.52 -5.83 -11.11
C SER A 72 13.72 -5.74 -9.59
N LEU A 73 14.95 -5.52 -9.14
CA LEU A 73 15.28 -5.23 -7.74
C LEU A 73 14.53 -3.99 -7.22
N ILE A 74 14.34 -2.95 -8.05
CA ILE A 74 13.74 -1.69 -7.62
C ILE A 74 12.30 -1.92 -7.12
N ILE A 75 11.46 -2.54 -7.94
CA ILE A 75 10.07 -2.82 -7.56
C ILE A 75 9.96 -3.90 -6.47
N THR A 76 10.90 -4.86 -6.45
CA THR A 76 10.95 -5.92 -5.43
C THR A 76 11.22 -5.36 -4.04
N VAL A 77 12.21 -4.46 -3.92
CA VAL A 77 12.49 -3.74 -2.67
C VAL A 77 11.32 -2.84 -2.31
N PHE A 78 10.76 -2.10 -3.28
CA PHE A 78 9.63 -1.23 -3.07
C PHE A 78 8.42 -1.97 -2.47
N ILE A 79 8.06 -3.13 -3.02
CA ILE A 79 6.97 -3.95 -2.50
C ILE A 79 7.29 -4.52 -1.13
N SER A 80 8.56 -4.84 -0.85
CA SER A 80 8.99 -5.28 0.47
C SER A 80 8.75 -4.19 1.54
N LEU A 81 8.85 -2.89 1.20
CA LEU A 81 8.55 -1.80 2.13
C LEU A 81 7.09 -1.79 2.60
N THR A 82 6.17 -2.38 1.84
CA THR A 82 4.76 -2.53 2.27
C THR A 82 4.62 -3.43 3.49
N LEU A 83 5.59 -4.32 3.75
CA LEU A 83 5.63 -5.14 4.95
C LEU A 83 5.87 -4.33 6.22
N ILE A 84 6.51 -3.16 6.13
CA ILE A 84 6.69 -2.27 7.30
C ILE A 84 5.34 -1.77 7.78
N LYS A 85 4.46 -1.34 6.87
CA LYS A 85 3.10 -0.97 7.24
C LYS A 85 2.34 -2.18 7.77
N THR A 86 2.46 -3.32 7.11
CA THR A 86 1.79 -4.57 7.49
C THR A 86 2.18 -5.01 8.90
N SER A 87 3.47 -4.92 9.26
CA SER A 87 3.96 -5.28 10.59
C SER A 87 3.43 -4.35 11.69
N GLN A 88 3.32 -3.05 11.42
CA GLN A 88 2.67 -2.10 12.35
C GLN A 88 1.20 -2.45 12.58
N VAL A 89 0.47 -2.80 11.52
CA VAL A 89 -0.95 -3.19 11.63
C VAL A 89 -1.10 -4.53 12.35
N LEU A 90 -0.18 -5.47 12.15
CA LEU A 90 -0.23 -6.79 12.80
C LEU A 90 0.14 -6.76 14.28
N PHE A 91 1.32 -6.23 14.60
CA PHE A 91 1.94 -6.36 15.92
C PHE A 91 1.74 -5.13 16.80
N ASN A 92 1.41 -3.99 16.20
CA ASN A 92 1.26 -2.72 16.91
C ASN A 92 -0.09 -2.04 16.60
N TYR A 93 -1.13 -2.87 16.50
CA TYR A 93 -2.43 -2.47 16.00
C TYR A 93 -3.03 -1.26 16.73
N GLN A 94 -2.92 -1.20 18.06
CA GLN A 94 -3.52 -0.12 18.84
C GLN A 94 -2.80 1.22 18.59
N GLN A 95 -1.47 1.22 18.43
CA GLN A 95 -0.74 2.44 18.07
C GLN A 95 -1.06 2.86 16.64
N PHE A 96 -1.11 1.91 15.70
CA PHE A 96 -1.50 2.16 14.32
C PHE A 96 -2.91 2.77 14.24
N ARG A 97 -3.88 2.20 14.97
CA ARG A 97 -5.25 2.72 15.00
C ARG A 97 -5.33 4.14 15.58
N LYS A 98 -4.59 4.44 16.65
CA LYS A 98 -4.51 5.81 17.20
C LYS A 98 -3.98 6.79 16.16
N PHE A 99 -2.96 6.41 15.40
CA PHE A 99 -2.45 7.21 14.29
C PHE A 99 -3.51 7.42 13.19
N VAL A 100 -4.22 6.36 12.80
CA VAL A 100 -5.30 6.46 11.80
C VAL A 100 -6.40 7.41 12.26
N ILE A 101 -6.89 7.27 13.50
CA ILE A 101 -7.89 8.19 14.06
C ILE A 101 -7.38 9.63 14.00
N HIS A 102 -6.15 9.87 14.47
CA HIS A 102 -5.57 11.21 14.46
C HIS A 102 -5.49 11.78 13.04
N ALA A 103 -4.99 11.03 12.06
CA ALA A 103 -4.85 11.47 10.68
C ALA A 103 -6.20 11.70 9.97
N LEU A 104 -7.25 10.92 10.31
CA LEU A 104 -8.56 11.02 9.67
C LEU A 104 -9.47 12.10 10.28
N THR A 105 -9.42 12.29 11.60
CA THR A 105 -10.39 13.12 12.33
C THR A 105 -9.80 14.36 12.99
N VAL A 106 -8.52 14.34 13.38
CA VAL A 106 -7.90 15.45 14.13
C VAL A 106 -7.08 16.34 13.19
N ASP A 107 -6.10 15.76 12.49
CA ASP A 107 -5.22 16.50 11.58
C ASP A 107 -5.19 15.87 10.19
N ARG A 108 -6.11 16.35 9.33
CA ARG A 108 -6.16 15.93 7.93
C ARG A 108 -4.96 16.38 7.11
N SER A 109 -4.14 17.31 7.60
CA SER A 109 -2.91 17.69 6.89
C SER A 109 -1.95 16.51 6.78
N VAL A 110 -1.92 15.63 7.80
CA VAL A 110 -1.14 14.39 7.79
C VAL A 110 -1.61 13.47 6.66
N LEU A 111 -2.92 13.23 6.57
CA LEU A 111 -3.51 12.41 5.51
C LEU A 111 -3.24 13.00 4.13
N ASN A 112 -3.36 14.32 3.97
CA ASN A 112 -3.11 14.99 2.69
C ASN A 112 -1.64 14.85 2.26
N LYS A 113 -0.68 15.04 3.18
CA LYS A 113 0.76 14.87 2.89
C LYS A 113 1.05 13.43 2.46
N ILE A 114 0.50 12.45 3.16
CA ILE A 114 0.63 11.03 2.79
C ILE A 114 0.02 10.77 1.41
N ASN A 115 -1.18 11.31 1.15
CA ASN A 115 -1.86 11.08 -0.12
C ASN A 115 -1.11 11.69 -1.30
N ILE A 116 -0.54 12.89 -1.15
CA ILE A 116 0.30 13.53 -2.16
C ILE A 116 1.57 12.70 -2.40
N ALA A 117 2.27 12.29 -1.33
CA ALA A 117 3.47 11.47 -1.44
C ALA A 117 3.18 10.14 -2.15
N VAL A 118 2.08 9.46 -1.78
CA VAL A 118 1.68 8.19 -2.39
C VAL A 118 1.23 8.38 -3.85
N LEU A 119 0.62 9.51 -4.20
CA LEU A 119 0.27 9.83 -5.58
C LEU A 119 1.52 9.96 -6.46
N PHE A 120 2.51 10.74 -6.04
CA PHE A 120 3.79 10.86 -6.76
C PHE A 120 4.52 9.53 -6.86
N MET A 121 4.52 8.76 -5.77
CA MET A 121 5.10 7.42 -5.75
C MET A 121 4.37 6.48 -6.71
N GLY A 122 3.03 6.56 -6.82
CA GLY A 122 2.25 5.81 -7.79
C GLY A 122 2.60 6.16 -9.24
N VAL A 123 2.76 7.45 -9.55
CA VAL A 123 3.22 7.90 -10.87
C VAL A 123 4.62 7.35 -11.16
N ALA A 124 5.54 7.42 -10.20
CA ALA A 124 6.89 6.86 -10.35
C ALA A 124 6.86 5.35 -10.62
N VAL A 125 6.03 4.59 -9.89
CA VAL A 125 5.87 3.15 -10.09
C VAL A 125 5.29 2.83 -11.46
N ILE A 126 4.28 3.57 -11.96
CA ILE A 126 3.79 3.39 -13.33
C ILE A 126 4.89 3.68 -14.35
N SER A 127 5.67 4.76 -14.16
CA SER A 127 6.79 5.09 -15.05
C SER A 127 7.84 3.99 -15.08
N LEU A 128 8.10 3.29 -13.97
CA LEU A 128 8.97 2.11 -13.97
C LEU A 128 8.39 0.99 -14.87
N GLY A 129 7.08 0.76 -14.81
CA GLY A 129 6.41 -0.19 -15.68
C GLY A 129 6.47 0.18 -17.17
N ILE A 130 6.49 1.46 -17.53
CA ILE A 130 6.51 1.90 -18.94
C ILE A 130 7.94 1.94 -19.50
N PHE A 131 8.91 2.41 -18.71
CA PHE A 131 10.23 2.78 -19.21
C PHE A 131 11.36 1.85 -18.77
N VAL A 132 11.14 0.99 -17.77
CA VAL A 132 12.21 0.16 -17.17
C VAL A 132 11.97 -1.33 -17.31
N TYR A 133 10.73 -1.79 -17.17
CA TYR A 133 10.35 -3.20 -17.27
C TYR A 133 9.67 -3.51 -18.60
#